data_AF-A0A920BJQ0-F1
#
_entry.id   AF-A0A920BJQ0-F1
#
_cell.length_a   1.000
_cell.length_b   1.000
_cell.length_c   1.000
_cell.angle_alpha   90.00
_cell.angle_beta   90.00
_cell.angle_gamma   90.00
#
_symmetry.space_group_name_H-M   'P 1'
#
loop_
_entity.id
_entity.type
_entity.pdbx_description
1 polymer ?
#
loop_
_entity_poly.entity_id
_entity_poly.type
_entity_poly.pdbx_seq_one_letter_code
_entity_poly.pdbx_strand_id
1 'polypeptide(L)'
;MSDHYEYPYPSTELESQYPFHSYDYQRIPEHDMQRRALSFFAQMNTRRSIRMFSSEPVPQQLIELAVRTASTAPSGAHKQPWTFVATQNQRYKESDP
;
A
#
# COMPACT_ATOMS: atom_id res chain seq x y z
N MET A 1 22.34 16.01 -34.30
CA MET A 1 21.37 14.90 -34.25
C MET A 1 20.22 15.41 -33.42
N SER A 2 19.24 16.02 -34.08
CA SER A 2 18.05 16.57 -33.43
C SER A 2 16.97 15.52 -33.61
N ASP A 3 16.93 14.55 -32.70
CA ASP A 3 15.89 13.53 -32.72
C ASP A 3 14.63 14.17 -32.14
N HIS A 4 13.86 14.81 -33.02
CA HIS A 4 12.50 15.22 -32.72
C HIS A 4 11.72 13.96 -32.33
N TYR A 5 11.44 13.82 -31.04
CA TYR A 5 10.64 12.74 -30.52
C TYR A 5 9.21 12.90 -31.04
N GLU A 6 8.81 12.04 -31.97
CA GLU A 6 7.54 12.14 -32.71
C GLU A 6 6.31 11.75 -31.87
N TYR A 7 6.53 11.19 -30.67
CA TYR A 7 5.48 10.64 -29.81
C TYR A 7 5.51 11.23 -28.41
N PRO A 8 5.24 12.53 -28.22
CA PRO A 8 5.27 13.16 -26.91
C PRO A 8 4.50 12.33 -25.87
N TYR A 9 5.13 12.06 -24.73
CA TYR A 9 4.51 11.34 -23.62
C TYR A 9 4.30 12.31 -22.46
N PRO A 10 3.08 12.38 -21.89
CA PRO A 10 1.83 11.76 -22.38
C PRO A 10 1.36 12.34 -23.73
N SER A 11 0.46 11.64 -24.44
CA SER A 11 -0.25 12.27 -25.57
C SER A 11 -1.12 13.41 -25.06
N THR A 12 -1.45 14.37 -25.92
CA THR A 12 -2.30 15.52 -25.55
C THR A 12 -3.65 15.08 -24.97
N GLU A 13 -4.25 14.00 -25.50
CA GLU A 13 -5.50 13.45 -24.96
C GLU A 13 -5.30 12.86 -23.55
N LEU A 14 -4.20 12.12 -23.33
CA LEU A 14 -3.88 11.54 -22.03
C LEU A 14 -3.55 12.62 -20.99
N GLU A 15 -2.84 13.67 -21.39
CA GLU A 15 -2.55 14.80 -20.51
C GLU A 15 -3.82 15.53 -20.06
N SER A 16 -4.77 15.71 -20.98
CA SER A 16 -6.07 16.32 -20.69
C SER A 16 -6.92 15.46 -19.73
N GLN A 17 -6.91 14.13 -19.92
CA GLN A 17 -7.68 13.21 -19.09
C GLN A 17 -7.03 12.92 -17.73
N TYR A 18 -5.70 12.82 -17.69
CA TYR A 18 -4.90 12.50 -16.51
C TYR A 18 -3.71 13.47 -16.42
N PRO A 19 -3.96 14.71 -15.96
CA PRO A 19 -2.92 15.73 -15.90
C PRO A 19 -1.80 15.32 -14.94
N PHE A 20 -0.57 15.59 -15.35
CA PHE A 20 0.57 15.48 -14.45
C PHE A 20 0.51 16.60 -13.41
N HIS A 21 0.70 16.22 -12.15
CA HIS A 21 0.81 17.18 -11.05
C HIS A 21 2.24 17.17 -10.51
N SER A 22 2.74 18.35 -10.17
CA SER A 22 4.02 18.46 -9.46
C SER A 22 3.90 17.74 -8.11
N TYR A 23 4.86 16.87 -7.82
CA TYR A 23 4.92 16.18 -6.54
C TYR A 23 5.53 17.11 -5.48
N ASP A 24 4.69 17.59 -4.57
CA ASP A 24 5.12 18.39 -3.42
C ASP A 24 5.68 17.48 -2.31
N TYR A 25 6.99 17.23 -2.39
CA TYR A 25 7.69 16.44 -1.39
C TYR A 25 8.34 17.34 -0.33
N GLN A 26 8.11 17.01 0.94
CA GLN A 26 8.78 17.68 2.05
C GLN A 26 10.06 16.94 2.40
N ARG A 27 11.21 17.59 2.19
CA ARG A 27 12.50 17.02 2.61
C ARG A 27 12.64 17.07 4.12
N ILE A 28 12.93 15.92 4.71
CA ILE A 28 13.17 15.76 6.15
C ILE A 28 14.69 15.86 6.41
N PRO A 29 15.14 16.48 7.52
CA PRO A 29 16.56 16.47 7.90
C PRO A 29 17.11 15.06 8.07
N GLU A 30 18.37 14.83 7.68
CA GLU A 30 18.96 13.47 7.64
C GLU A 30 18.92 12.75 9.00
N HIS A 31 19.21 13.47 10.09
CA HIS A 31 19.11 12.92 11.45
C HIS A 31 17.69 12.42 11.77
N ASP A 32 16.66 13.13 11.31
CA ASP A 32 15.26 12.74 11.51
C ASP A 32 14.88 11.56 10.62
N MET A 33 15.41 11.51 9.39
CA MET A 33 15.26 10.34 8.51
C MET A 33 15.86 9.08 9.14
N GLN A 34 17.09 9.19 9.68
CA GLN A 34 17.78 8.09 10.34
C GLN A 34 17.02 7.62 11.57
N ARG A 35 16.55 8.53 12.42
CA ARG A 35 15.74 8.20 13.60
C ARG A 35 14.47 7.44 13.22
N ARG A 36 13.74 7.91 12.21
CA ARG A 36 12.51 7.23 11.73
C ARG A 36 12.81 5.85 11.17
N ALA A 37 13.86 5.71 10.37
CA ALA A 37 14.27 4.45 9.78
C ALA A 37 14.64 3.41 10.84
N LEU A 38 15.45 3.79 11.84
CA LEU A 38 15.84 2.90 12.95
C LEU A 38 14.63 2.48 13.79
N SER A 39 13.73 3.41 14.11
CA SER A 39 12.51 3.10 14.85
C SER A 39 11.61 2.12 14.09
N PHE A 40 11.40 2.35 12.80
CA PHE A 40 10.59 1.47 11.97
C PHE A 40 11.23 0.09 11.81
N PHE A 41 12.54 0.03 11.58
CA PHE A 41 13.28 -1.23 11.53
C PHE A 41 13.14 -2.01 12.84
N ALA A 42 13.35 -1.36 13.99
CA ALA A 42 13.22 -2.00 15.29
C ALA A 42 11.80 -2.58 15.48
N GLN A 43 10.76 -1.80 15.15
CA GLN A 43 9.37 -2.26 15.20
C GLN A 43 9.14 -3.48 14.30
N MET A 44 9.53 -3.40 13.03
CA MET A 44 9.30 -4.49 12.07
C MET A 44 10.11 -5.75 12.39
N ASN A 45 11.28 -5.60 13.01
CA ASN A 45 12.12 -6.71 13.45
C ASN A 45 11.50 -7.51 14.62
N THR A 46 10.57 -6.92 15.38
CA THR A 46 9.82 -7.65 16.41
C THR A 46 8.77 -8.61 15.84
N ARG A 47 8.35 -8.41 14.57
CA ARG A 47 7.27 -9.18 13.96
C ARG A 47 7.67 -10.64 13.77
N ARG A 48 6.85 -11.55 14.31
CA ARG A 48 6.97 -13.00 14.11
C ARG A 48 5.74 -13.54 13.40
N SER A 49 5.90 -14.61 12.63
CA SER A 49 4.77 -15.35 12.08
C SER A 49 4.18 -16.24 13.17
N ILE A 50 3.06 -15.81 13.74
CA ILE A 50 2.33 -16.53 14.78
C ILE A 50 1.35 -17.52 14.13
N ARG A 51 1.20 -18.71 14.72
CA ARG A 51 0.34 -19.80 14.22
C ARG A 51 -0.73 -20.25 15.22
N MET A 52 -0.79 -19.61 16.38
CA MET A 52 -1.77 -19.86 17.43
C MET A 52 -2.41 -18.53 17.80
N PHE A 53 -3.72 -18.40 17.56
CA PHE A 53 -4.46 -17.14 17.69
C PHE A 53 -5.46 -17.22 18.85
N SER A 54 -5.66 -16.10 19.56
CA SER A 54 -6.72 -15.94 20.56
C SER A 54 -8.09 -15.88 19.88
N SER A 55 -9.15 -16.29 20.59
CA SER A 55 -10.55 -16.09 20.19
C SER A 55 -11.08 -14.69 20.52
N GLU A 56 -10.30 -13.86 21.19
CA GLU A 56 -10.66 -12.48 21.52
C GLU A 56 -10.95 -11.66 20.24
N PRO A 57 -12.09 -10.96 20.16
CA PRO A 57 -12.43 -10.17 18.99
C PRO A 57 -11.51 -8.96 18.86
N VAL A 58 -11.20 -8.58 17.62
CA VAL A 58 -10.45 -7.35 17.30
C VAL A 58 -11.40 -6.28 16.75
N PRO A 59 -11.16 -4.98 17.03
CA PRO A 59 -11.96 -3.91 16.46
C PRO A 59 -11.91 -3.91 14.93
N GLN A 60 -13.08 -3.96 14.27
CA GLN A 60 -13.20 -4.03 12.82
C GLN A 60 -12.48 -2.88 12.10
N GLN A 61 -12.54 -1.67 12.66
CA GLN A 61 -11.88 -0.48 12.10
C GLN A 61 -10.36 -0.67 11.94
N LEU A 62 -9.71 -1.44 12.82
CA LEU A 62 -8.28 -1.71 12.71
C LEU A 62 -7.96 -2.65 11.53
N ILE A 63 -8.86 -3.60 11.23
CA ILE A 63 -8.73 -4.47 10.05
C ILE A 63 -8.93 -3.65 8.77
N GLU A 64 -9.94 -2.78 8.75
CA GLU A 64 -10.19 -1.89 7.61
C GLU A 64 -9.01 -0.96 7.35
N LEU A 65 -8.41 -0.38 8.41
CA LEU A 65 -7.20 0.43 8.27
C LEU A 65 -6.04 -0.37 7.70
N ALA A 66 -5.80 -1.60 8.18
CA ALA A 66 -4.76 -2.46 7.63
C ALA A 66 -4.97 -2.75 6.13
N VAL A 67 -6.20 -3.03 5.71
CA VAL A 67 -6.56 -3.24 4.30
C VAL A 67 -6.37 -1.97 3.48
N ARG A 68 -6.80 -0.81 4.00
CA ARG A 68 -6.60 0.50 3.35
C ARG A 68 -5.11 0.80 3.15
N THR A 69 -4.27 0.52 4.16
CA THR A 69 -2.81 0.64 4.05
C THR A 69 -2.24 -0.30 2.99
N ALA A 70 -2.69 -1.55 2.94
CA ALA A 70 -2.23 -2.49 1.90
C ALA A 70 -2.60 -2.01 0.48
N SER A 71 -3.77 -1.39 0.32
CA SER A 71 -4.25 -0.87 -0.98
C SER A 71 -3.45 0.34 -1.51
N THR A 72 -2.56 0.94 -0.70
CA THR A 72 -1.66 2.01 -1.18
C THR A 72 -0.43 1.47 -1.91
N ALA A 73 -0.27 0.14 -2.02
CA ALA A 73 0.81 -0.45 -2.81
C ALA A 73 0.73 0.01 -4.28
N PRO A 74 1.86 0.17 -4.98
CA PRO A 74 1.84 0.42 -6.41
C PRO A 74 1.25 -0.78 -7.17
N SER A 75 0.62 -0.51 -8.31
CA SER A 75 0.13 -1.55 -9.23
C SER A 75 0.43 -1.17 -10.68
N GLY A 76 0.74 -2.17 -11.50
CA GLY A 76 0.96 -1.97 -12.93
C GLY A 76 -0.26 -1.31 -13.58
N ALA A 77 -0.03 -0.24 -14.34
CA ALA A 77 -1.08 0.57 -14.96
C ALA A 77 -2.20 1.00 -13.99
N HIS A 78 -1.86 1.19 -12.70
CA HIS A 78 -2.81 1.57 -11.64
C HIS A 78 -4.03 0.64 -11.52
N LYS A 79 -3.89 -0.65 -11.87
CA LYS A 79 -5.03 -1.58 -11.93
C LYS A 79 -5.59 -2.03 -10.58
N GLN A 80 -4.82 -1.89 -9.51
CA GLN A 80 -5.16 -2.37 -8.16
C GLN A 80 -5.79 -3.77 -8.17
N PRO A 81 -5.09 -4.80 -8.71
CA PRO A 81 -5.69 -6.11 -9.01
C PRO A 81 -5.81 -6.99 -7.76
N TRP A 82 -6.35 -6.45 -6.67
CA TRP A 82 -6.51 -7.14 -5.40
C TRP A 82 -7.94 -7.02 -4.89
N THR A 83 -8.44 -8.12 -4.34
CA THR A 83 -9.66 -8.16 -3.55
C THR A 83 -9.31 -8.70 -2.17
N PHE A 84 -9.54 -7.91 -1.12
CA PHE A 84 -9.37 -8.35 0.26
C PHE A 84 -10.69 -8.89 0.79
N VAL A 85 -10.74 -10.19 1.09
CA VAL A 85 -11.91 -10.85 1.67
C VAL A 85 -11.68 -11.07 3.15
N ALA A 86 -12.49 -10.42 4.00
CA ALA A 86 -12.47 -10.61 5.45
C ALA A 86 -13.79 -11.23 5.91
N THR A 87 -13.72 -12.26 6.75
CA THR A 87 -14.90 -12.92 7.31
C THR A 87 -14.77 -13.15 8.81
N GLN A 88 -15.80 -12.76 9.55
CA GLN A 88 -15.98 -13.17 10.94
C GLN A 88 -16.89 -14.40 11.07
N ASN A 89 -17.56 -14.79 9.98
CA ASN A 89 -18.48 -15.92 9.98
C ASN A 89 -17.72 -17.22 10.21
N GLN A 90 -18.05 -17.89 11.31
CA GLN A 90 -17.40 -19.10 11.76
C GLN A 90 -17.58 -20.27 10.77
N ARG A 91 -18.74 -20.36 10.13
CA ARG A 91 -19.04 -21.38 9.13
C ARG A 91 -18.08 -21.37 7.95
N TYR A 92 -17.55 -20.21 7.57
CA TYR A 92 -16.57 -20.10 6.48
C TYR A 92 -15.12 -20.32 6.92
N LYS A 93 -14.85 -20.31 8.23
CA LYS A 93 -13.51 -20.50 8.80
C LYS A 93 -13.24 -21.94 9.20
N GLU A 94 -14.29 -22.70 9.49
CA GLU A 94 -14.20 -24.13 9.72
C GLU A 94 -14.11 -24.85 8.37
N SER A 95 -13.20 -25.82 8.28
CA SER A 95 -13.21 -26.76 7.15
C SER A 95 -14.37 -27.73 7.39
N ASP A 96 -15.18 -28.03 6.37
CA ASP A 96 -16.12 -29.15 6.46
C ASP A 96 -15.32 -30.42 6.83
N PRO A 97 -15.78 -31.23 7.79
CA PRO A 97 -15.07 -32.43 8.23
C PRO A 97 -14.90 -33.48 7.13
#